data_AF-A0A7C3BFA5-F1
#
_entry.id   AF-A0A7C3BFA5-F1
#
_cell.length_a   1.000
_cell.length_b   1.000
_cell.length_c   1.000
_cell.angle_alpha   90.00
_cell.angle_beta   90.00
_cell.angle_gamma   90.00
#
_symmetry.space_group_name_H-M   'P 1'
#
loop_
_entity.id
_entity.type
_entity.pdbx_description
1 polymer ?
#
loop_
_entity_poly.entity_id
_entity_poly.type
_entity_poly.pdbx_seq_one_letter_code
_entity_poly.pdbx_strand_id
1 'polypeptide(L)'
;MRPVGVYGSSGGARIYRIPLDVFPDMVGYAHLVYRNDLVALVDVGSGFGVSNEHLEAGLAIVREEYGEKAAWADLTHVLITHGHIDHYGGIRYVREQCKALIGVHELDQPMLTHYEERLSLSTQRLRAFLHLAGLEADQVEEIMDLYLINKHLFSSTDVDFTYEAVGMEIGPLRLLHMPGHCPGEVVILVDDVLLSGDHVLETISPHQTPEHLALNMGLGNYLDSLHRLLPYADDIHLTLGGHEGPITDLKARIRGIQKLHHERLNHMLSLLGKPMMIVEIAREIFPDVQGYHELLALEEAGAHVEYLEQRGFLQVENLEETNGQYPEPMLYRRDEGAVLPLQIPGLAADCPEDMKQTGDPLNV
;
A
#
# COMPACT_ATOMS: atom_id res chain seq x y z
N MET A 1 4.33 -22.87 -10.67
CA MET A 1 3.65 -22.28 -9.51
C MET A 1 4.56 -22.39 -8.29
N ARG A 2 4.71 -21.31 -7.52
CA ARG A 2 5.47 -21.31 -6.24
C ARG A 2 4.70 -22.13 -5.19
N PRO A 3 5.35 -22.74 -4.18
CA PRO A 3 4.66 -23.56 -3.20
C PRO A 3 3.72 -22.73 -2.32
N VAL A 4 2.59 -23.32 -1.92
CA VAL A 4 1.68 -22.74 -0.92
C VAL A 4 2.36 -22.77 0.45
N GLY A 5 2.45 -21.61 1.10
CA GLY A 5 2.95 -21.51 2.47
C GLY A 5 1.89 -21.97 3.47
N VAL A 6 2.30 -22.64 4.55
CA VAL A 6 1.38 -23.19 5.57
C VAL A 6 1.79 -22.67 6.93
N TYR A 7 0.85 -22.03 7.62
CA TYR A 7 1.06 -21.39 8.90
C TYR A 7 -0.11 -21.71 9.84
N GLY A 8 0.10 -21.49 11.13
CA GLY A 8 -0.95 -21.61 12.13
C GLY A 8 -0.77 -20.56 13.22
N SER A 9 -1.85 -20.28 13.93
CA SER A 9 -1.86 -19.36 15.06
C SER A 9 -1.96 -20.11 16.39
N SER A 10 -1.65 -19.42 17.49
CA SER A 10 -1.77 -19.93 18.86
C SER A 10 -3.20 -20.35 19.23
N GLY A 11 -4.22 -19.70 18.64
CA GLY A 11 -5.62 -20.04 18.83
C GLY A 11 -6.14 -21.12 17.88
N GLY A 12 -5.26 -21.75 17.08
CA GLY A 12 -5.59 -22.87 16.22
C GLY A 12 -6.20 -22.49 14.88
N ALA A 13 -6.00 -21.25 14.40
CA ALA A 13 -6.26 -20.96 13.00
C ALA A 13 -5.24 -21.68 12.11
N ARG A 14 -5.67 -22.06 10.91
CA ARG A 14 -4.80 -22.59 9.85
C ARG A 14 -4.81 -21.58 8.71
N ILE A 15 -3.64 -21.20 8.22
CA ILE A 15 -3.48 -20.14 7.24
C ILE A 15 -2.63 -20.67 6.09
N TYR A 16 -3.17 -20.57 4.87
CA TYR A 16 -2.48 -20.98 3.64
C TYR A 16 -2.19 -19.75 2.81
N ARG A 17 -0.91 -19.49 2.55
CA ARG A 17 -0.45 -18.35 1.75
C ARG A 17 -0.22 -18.80 0.31
N ILE A 18 -1.09 -18.34 -0.59
CA ILE A 18 -1.14 -18.74 -1.99
C ILE A 18 -0.39 -17.70 -2.83
N PRO A 19 0.74 -18.06 -3.47
CA PRO A 19 1.49 -17.13 -4.32
C PRO A 19 0.80 -16.92 -5.67
N LEU A 20 0.69 -15.66 -6.08
CA LEU A 20 0.08 -15.22 -7.32
C LEU A 20 1.10 -14.41 -8.13
N ASP A 21 1.10 -14.59 -9.45
CA ASP A 21 1.77 -13.64 -10.34
C ASP A 21 0.72 -12.57 -10.64
N VAL A 22 0.79 -11.46 -9.91
CA VAL A 22 -0.22 -10.39 -9.97
C VAL A 22 0.05 -9.45 -11.14
N PHE A 23 1.30 -9.18 -11.46
CA PHE A 23 1.71 -8.49 -12.68
C PHE A 23 2.99 -9.14 -13.21
N PRO A 24 3.43 -8.84 -14.46
CA PRO A 24 4.73 -9.28 -14.93
C PRO A 24 5.83 -8.94 -13.91
N ASP A 25 6.60 -9.95 -13.52
CA ASP A 25 7.69 -9.86 -12.54
C ASP A 25 7.30 -9.45 -11.11
N MET A 26 5.99 -9.39 -10.79
CA MET A 26 5.46 -9.05 -9.46
C MET A 26 4.68 -10.20 -8.84
N VAL A 27 5.03 -10.55 -7.61
CA VAL A 27 4.42 -11.65 -6.85
C VAL A 27 3.61 -11.09 -5.71
N GLY A 28 2.31 -11.38 -5.69
CA GLY A 28 1.41 -11.10 -4.58
C GLY A 28 0.95 -12.38 -3.89
N TYR A 29 0.25 -12.24 -2.78
CA TYR A 29 -0.24 -13.37 -1.99
C TYR A 29 -1.70 -13.20 -1.56
N ALA A 30 -2.52 -14.21 -1.86
CA ALA A 30 -3.80 -14.40 -1.21
C ALA A 30 -3.64 -15.32 0.01
N HIS A 31 -4.43 -15.11 1.06
CA HIS A 31 -4.37 -15.92 2.28
C HIS A 31 -5.70 -16.62 2.55
N LEU A 32 -5.71 -17.95 2.53
CA LEU A 32 -6.87 -18.74 2.91
C LEU A 32 -6.80 -19.09 4.41
N VAL A 33 -7.73 -18.53 5.18
CA VAL A 33 -7.78 -18.60 6.64
C VAL A 33 -8.93 -19.48 7.10
N TYR A 34 -8.62 -20.48 7.92
CA TYR A 34 -9.59 -21.30 8.62
C TYR A 34 -9.55 -20.99 10.11
N ARG A 35 -10.68 -20.55 10.67
CA ARG A 35 -10.84 -20.45 12.12
C ARG A 35 -12.29 -20.63 12.55
N ASN A 36 -12.54 -21.59 13.44
CA ASN A 36 -13.89 -22.04 13.79
C ASN A 36 -14.64 -22.43 12.50
N ASP A 37 -15.84 -21.90 12.27
CA ASP A 37 -16.61 -22.11 11.04
C ASP A 37 -16.24 -21.13 9.90
N LEU A 38 -15.33 -20.19 10.14
CA LEU A 38 -14.88 -19.24 9.15
C LEU A 38 -13.89 -19.88 8.18
N VAL A 39 -14.19 -19.77 6.89
CA VAL A 39 -13.27 -20.02 5.77
C VAL A 39 -13.20 -18.72 4.96
N ALA A 40 -12.15 -17.93 5.18
CA ALA A 40 -12.01 -16.60 4.58
C ALA A 40 -10.82 -16.59 3.62
N LEU A 41 -11.05 -16.08 2.41
CA LEU A 41 -9.98 -15.75 1.47
C LEU A 41 -9.65 -14.26 1.62
N VAL A 42 -8.43 -13.94 2.02
CA VAL A 42 -7.94 -12.56 2.13
C VAL A 42 -7.15 -12.21 0.88
N ASP A 43 -7.61 -11.17 0.18
CA ASP A 43 -7.19 -10.75 -1.16
C ASP A 43 -7.36 -11.84 -2.25
N VAL A 44 -7.35 -11.41 -3.51
CA VAL A 44 -7.72 -12.24 -4.67
C VAL A 44 -6.81 -12.06 -5.87
N GLY A 45 -5.70 -11.34 -5.72
CA GLY A 45 -4.79 -11.06 -6.81
C GLY A 45 -5.32 -9.99 -7.77
N SER A 46 -4.57 -9.78 -8.85
CA SER A 46 -4.92 -8.78 -9.87
C SER A 46 -5.98 -9.22 -10.84
N GLY A 47 -6.17 -10.53 -11.03
CA GLY A 47 -6.96 -11.05 -12.15
C GLY A 47 -6.33 -10.79 -13.54
N PHE A 48 -5.16 -10.18 -13.60
CA PHE A 48 -4.39 -9.96 -14.83
C PHE A 48 -3.55 -11.20 -15.16
N GLY A 49 -3.40 -11.51 -16.45
CA GLY A 49 -2.59 -12.63 -16.91
C GLY A 49 -3.00 -13.96 -16.26
N VAL A 50 -2.05 -14.60 -15.58
CA VAL A 50 -2.22 -15.91 -14.93
C VAL A 50 -2.64 -15.81 -13.45
N SER A 51 -2.93 -14.61 -12.93
CA SER A 51 -3.25 -14.40 -11.51
C SER A 51 -4.44 -15.26 -11.04
N ASN A 52 -5.52 -15.35 -11.82
CA ASN A 52 -6.70 -16.15 -11.47
C ASN A 52 -6.39 -17.65 -11.52
N GLU A 53 -5.64 -18.11 -12.52
CA GLU A 53 -5.21 -19.51 -12.65
C GLU A 53 -4.33 -19.91 -11.46
N HIS A 54 -3.48 -19.00 -10.99
CA HIS A 54 -2.67 -19.21 -9.80
C HIS A 54 -3.50 -19.29 -8.52
N LEU A 55 -4.55 -18.48 -8.39
CA LEU A 55 -5.46 -18.56 -7.26
C LEU A 55 -6.20 -19.90 -7.24
N GLU A 56 -6.75 -20.34 -8.38
CA GLU A 56 -7.44 -21.62 -8.52
C GLU A 56 -6.55 -22.81 -8.19
N ALA A 57 -5.34 -22.86 -8.77
CA ALA A 57 -4.43 -23.96 -8.51
C ALA A 57 -3.90 -23.94 -7.07
N GLY A 58 -3.77 -22.78 -6.43
CA GLY A 58 -3.48 -22.67 -4.99
C GLY A 58 -4.58 -23.27 -4.12
N LEU A 59 -5.84 -22.93 -4.39
CA LEU A 59 -7.00 -23.53 -3.71
C LEU A 59 -7.06 -25.06 -3.94
N ALA A 60 -6.75 -25.52 -5.16
CA ALA A 60 -6.69 -26.94 -5.48
C ALA A 60 -5.58 -27.67 -4.68
N ILE A 61 -4.38 -27.09 -4.57
CA ILE A 61 -3.29 -27.61 -3.74
C ILE A 61 -3.72 -27.71 -2.27
N VAL A 62 -4.36 -26.66 -1.74
CA VAL A 62 -4.85 -26.66 -0.34
C VAL A 62 -5.85 -27.79 -0.10
N ARG A 63 -6.75 -28.04 -1.06
CA ARG A 63 -7.71 -29.15 -1.01
C ARG A 63 -7.04 -30.52 -1.12
N GLU A 64 -6.14 -30.70 -2.08
CA GLU A 64 -5.62 -32.01 -2.47
C GLU A 64 -4.47 -32.48 -1.58
N GLU A 65 -3.57 -31.59 -1.21
CA GLU A 65 -2.37 -31.93 -0.42
C GLU A 65 -2.63 -31.83 1.08
N TYR A 66 -3.49 -30.90 1.52
CA TYR A 66 -3.75 -30.65 2.94
C TYR A 66 -5.15 -31.10 3.41
N GLY A 67 -6.01 -31.55 2.50
CA GLY A 67 -7.31 -32.12 2.82
C GLY A 67 -8.35 -31.11 3.31
N GLU A 68 -8.15 -29.82 3.03
CA GLU A 68 -9.04 -28.75 3.50
C GLU A 68 -10.23 -28.50 2.57
N LYS A 69 -11.27 -27.89 3.13
CA LYS A 69 -12.45 -27.41 2.39
C LYS A 69 -12.14 -26.08 1.68
N ALA A 70 -11.41 -26.17 0.57
CA ALA A 70 -10.95 -25.02 -0.20
C ALA A 70 -11.64 -24.87 -1.57
N ALA A 71 -12.83 -25.46 -1.76
CA ALA A 71 -13.60 -25.17 -2.98
C ALA A 71 -14.24 -23.78 -2.88
N TRP A 72 -14.55 -23.17 -4.02
CA TRP A 72 -15.27 -21.89 -4.08
C TRP A 72 -16.55 -21.86 -3.24
N ALA A 73 -17.29 -22.99 -3.20
CA ALA A 73 -18.52 -23.11 -2.41
C ALA A 73 -18.29 -23.25 -0.89
N ASP A 74 -17.07 -23.54 -0.45
CA ASP A 74 -16.71 -23.64 0.97
C ASP A 74 -16.35 -22.28 1.57
N LEU A 75 -15.99 -21.30 0.73
CA LEU A 75 -15.63 -19.95 1.18
C LEU A 75 -16.85 -19.26 1.81
N THR A 76 -16.65 -18.78 3.02
CA THR A 76 -17.65 -17.98 3.75
C THR A 76 -17.50 -16.50 3.45
N HIS A 77 -16.25 -16.03 3.33
CA HIS A 77 -15.92 -14.61 3.14
C HIS A 77 -14.76 -14.44 2.15
N VAL A 78 -14.77 -13.32 1.43
CA VAL A 78 -13.61 -12.77 0.75
C VAL A 78 -13.34 -11.39 1.35
N LEU A 79 -12.16 -11.18 1.91
CA LEU A 79 -11.81 -9.96 2.64
C LEU A 79 -10.72 -9.25 1.88
N ILE A 80 -10.97 -8.03 1.42
CA ILE A 80 -9.99 -7.21 0.71
C ILE A 80 -9.27 -6.32 1.72
N THR A 81 -7.93 -6.38 1.73
CA THR A 81 -7.10 -5.56 2.61
C THR A 81 -7.15 -4.08 2.21
N HIS A 82 -7.04 -3.79 0.91
CA HIS A 82 -7.08 -2.44 0.38
C HIS A 82 -7.36 -2.35 -1.13
N GLY A 83 -7.53 -1.12 -1.62
CA GLY A 83 -7.96 -0.80 -2.98
C GLY A 83 -6.88 -0.77 -4.07
N HIS A 84 -5.77 -1.52 -3.95
CA HIS A 84 -4.81 -1.70 -5.05
C HIS A 84 -5.12 -2.93 -5.90
N ILE A 85 -4.91 -2.77 -7.21
CA ILE A 85 -5.44 -3.71 -8.21
C ILE A 85 -4.91 -5.12 -8.01
N ASP A 86 -3.67 -5.29 -7.60
CA ASP A 86 -3.08 -6.59 -7.30
C ASP A 86 -3.65 -7.30 -6.07
N HIS A 87 -4.47 -6.64 -5.25
CA HIS A 87 -5.17 -7.24 -4.12
C HIS A 87 -6.61 -7.59 -4.47
N TYR A 88 -7.32 -6.71 -5.17
CA TYR A 88 -8.75 -6.86 -5.44
C TYR A 88 -9.11 -7.08 -6.91
N GLY A 89 -8.20 -6.92 -7.86
CA GLY A 89 -8.50 -6.89 -9.30
C GLY A 89 -9.17 -8.18 -9.80
N GLY A 90 -8.85 -9.32 -9.18
CA GLY A 90 -9.50 -10.61 -9.43
C GLY A 90 -10.93 -10.75 -8.88
N ILE A 91 -11.46 -9.74 -8.18
CA ILE A 91 -12.70 -9.88 -7.39
C ILE A 91 -13.92 -10.20 -8.25
N ARG A 92 -13.99 -9.64 -9.47
CA ARG A 92 -15.07 -9.92 -10.42
C ARG A 92 -15.08 -11.40 -10.80
N TYR A 93 -13.91 -11.96 -11.06
CA TYR A 93 -13.78 -13.38 -11.37
C TYR A 93 -14.19 -14.24 -10.16
N VAL A 94 -13.70 -13.92 -8.96
CA VAL A 94 -14.05 -14.64 -7.71
C VAL A 94 -15.56 -14.58 -7.41
N ARG A 95 -16.20 -13.44 -7.67
CA ARG A 95 -17.65 -13.24 -7.53
C ARG A 95 -18.47 -14.21 -8.40
N GLU A 96 -17.97 -14.55 -9.59
CA GLU A 96 -18.63 -15.49 -10.50
C GLU A 96 -18.48 -16.95 -10.01
N GLN A 97 -17.47 -17.25 -9.19
CA GLN A 97 -17.18 -18.61 -8.72
C GLN A 97 -17.85 -18.97 -7.40
N CYS A 98 -18.05 -18.02 -6.48
CA CYS A 98 -18.53 -18.29 -5.13
C CYS A 98 -19.64 -17.35 -4.66
N LYS A 99 -20.29 -17.72 -3.55
CA LYS A 99 -21.31 -16.91 -2.85
C LYS A 99 -20.82 -16.35 -1.52
N ALA A 100 -19.51 -16.34 -1.32
CA ALA A 100 -18.89 -15.78 -0.13
C ALA A 100 -19.24 -14.29 0.00
N LEU A 101 -19.41 -13.82 1.24
CA LEU A 101 -19.63 -12.40 1.51
C LEU A 101 -18.32 -11.64 1.30
N ILE A 102 -18.35 -10.58 0.50
CA ILE A 102 -17.17 -9.78 0.18
C ILE A 102 -17.17 -8.49 0.97
N GLY A 103 -16.12 -8.30 1.75
CA GLY A 103 -15.90 -7.13 2.59
C GLY A 103 -14.69 -6.33 2.14
N VAL A 104 -14.75 -5.02 2.34
CA VAL A 104 -13.65 -4.07 2.16
C VAL A 104 -13.89 -2.88 3.10
N HIS A 105 -12.84 -2.12 3.43
CA HIS A 105 -13.01 -0.90 4.20
C HIS A 105 -13.81 0.15 3.41
N GLU A 106 -14.60 0.96 4.11
CA GLU A 106 -15.50 1.98 3.58
C GLU A 106 -14.78 2.98 2.67
N LEU A 107 -13.55 3.33 3.02
CA LEU A 107 -12.74 4.30 2.26
C LEU A 107 -12.26 3.74 0.92
N ASP A 108 -12.11 2.42 0.80
CA ASP A 108 -11.71 1.75 -0.44
C ASP A 108 -12.89 1.15 -1.20
N GLN A 109 -14.07 1.01 -0.59
CA GLN A 109 -15.27 0.52 -1.26
C GLN A 109 -15.55 1.24 -2.60
N PRO A 110 -15.48 2.57 -2.73
CA PRO A 110 -15.71 3.23 -4.00
C PRO A 110 -14.70 2.86 -5.09
N MET A 111 -13.46 2.48 -4.73
CA MET A 111 -12.48 1.99 -5.71
C MET A 111 -12.93 0.68 -6.36
N LEU A 112 -13.67 -0.15 -5.62
CA LEU A 112 -14.23 -1.41 -6.10
C LEU A 112 -15.57 -1.20 -6.81
N THR A 113 -16.48 -0.41 -6.23
CA THR A 113 -17.87 -0.32 -6.70
C THR A 113 -18.13 0.81 -7.69
N HIS A 114 -17.22 1.77 -7.82
CA HIS A 114 -17.32 2.92 -8.74
C HIS A 114 -15.98 3.16 -9.47
N TYR A 115 -15.28 2.08 -9.82
CA TYR A 115 -13.93 2.10 -10.36
C TYR A 115 -13.74 3.08 -11.53
N GLU A 116 -14.67 3.13 -12.49
CA GLU A 116 -14.58 4.01 -13.65
C GLU A 116 -14.65 5.49 -13.26
N GLU A 117 -15.53 5.84 -12.31
CA GLU A 117 -15.61 7.19 -11.74
C GLU A 117 -14.30 7.53 -11.01
N ARG A 118 -13.82 6.61 -10.17
CA ARG A 118 -12.59 6.81 -9.39
C ARG A 118 -11.37 6.96 -10.28
N LEU A 119 -11.26 6.16 -11.34
CA LEU A 119 -10.19 6.27 -12.32
C LEU A 119 -10.21 7.65 -12.98
N SER A 120 -11.39 8.15 -13.37
CA SER A 120 -11.52 9.48 -13.98
C SER A 120 -11.09 10.61 -13.03
N LEU A 121 -11.54 10.57 -11.76
CA LEU A 121 -11.19 11.56 -10.76
C LEU A 121 -9.69 11.52 -10.40
N SER A 122 -9.13 10.32 -10.18
CA SER A 122 -7.70 10.16 -9.88
C SER A 122 -6.82 10.61 -11.04
N THR A 123 -7.24 10.39 -12.29
CA THR A 123 -6.53 10.86 -13.49
C THR A 123 -6.43 12.38 -13.52
N GLN A 124 -7.51 13.10 -13.18
CA GLN A 124 -7.51 14.55 -13.14
C GLN A 124 -6.60 15.10 -12.05
N ARG A 125 -6.65 14.51 -10.85
CA ARG A 125 -5.79 14.91 -9.72
C ARG A 125 -4.33 14.63 -10.01
N LEU A 126 -4.03 13.46 -10.59
CA LEU A 126 -2.66 13.08 -10.93
C LEU A 126 -2.06 14.01 -11.98
N ARG A 127 -2.80 14.36 -13.04
CA ARG A 127 -2.35 15.36 -14.02
C ARG A 127 -2.02 16.69 -13.37
N ALA A 128 -2.90 17.19 -12.49
CA ALA A 128 -2.66 18.44 -11.77
C ALA A 128 -1.41 18.37 -10.89
N PHE A 129 -1.22 17.25 -10.17
CA PHE A 129 -0.02 16.99 -9.38
C PHE A 129 1.25 17.00 -10.22
N LEU A 130 1.28 16.27 -11.34
CA LEU A 130 2.47 16.18 -12.19
C LEU A 130 2.88 17.56 -12.75
N HIS A 131 1.92 18.39 -13.12
CA HIS A 131 2.20 19.78 -13.49
C HIS A 131 2.78 20.60 -12.32
N LEU A 132 2.16 20.55 -11.14
CA LEU A 132 2.67 21.23 -9.95
C LEU A 132 4.05 20.72 -9.51
N ALA A 133 4.33 19.45 -9.78
CA ALA A 133 5.62 18.81 -9.52
C ALA A 133 6.75 19.29 -10.45
N GLY A 134 6.41 20.00 -11.55
CA GLY A 134 7.38 20.60 -12.48
C GLY A 134 7.58 19.83 -13.78
N LEU A 135 6.64 18.96 -14.18
CA LEU A 135 6.70 18.30 -15.49
C LEU A 135 6.10 19.17 -16.58
N GLU A 136 6.75 19.15 -17.74
CA GLU A 136 6.21 19.73 -18.97
C GLU A 136 5.04 18.91 -19.51
N ALA A 137 4.18 19.53 -20.32
CA ALA A 137 2.92 18.92 -20.76
C ALA A 137 3.09 17.60 -21.53
N ASP A 138 4.14 17.47 -22.34
CA ASP A 138 4.47 16.23 -23.06
C ASP A 138 4.91 15.11 -22.11
N GLN A 139 5.71 15.44 -21.10
CA GLN A 139 6.13 14.49 -20.05
C GLN A 139 4.95 14.01 -19.21
N VAL A 140 4.01 14.91 -18.89
CA VAL A 140 2.77 14.55 -18.21
C VAL A 140 1.98 13.53 -19.02
N GLU A 141 1.76 13.76 -20.32
CA GLU A 141 1.02 12.80 -21.15
C GLU A 141 1.73 11.45 -21.27
N GLU A 142 3.07 11.42 -21.39
CA GLU A 142 3.84 10.16 -21.44
C GLU A 142 3.64 9.32 -20.17
N ILE A 143 3.73 9.93 -18.99
CA ILE A 143 3.47 9.25 -17.72
C ILE A 143 2.00 8.80 -17.63
N MET A 144 1.06 9.63 -18.06
CA MET A 144 -0.36 9.31 -18.00
C MET A 144 -0.72 8.14 -18.93
N ASP A 145 -0.11 8.04 -20.10
CA ASP A 145 -0.30 6.90 -21.02
C ASP A 145 0.15 5.59 -20.38
N LEU A 146 1.30 5.59 -19.69
CA LEU A 146 1.79 4.43 -18.93
C LEU A 146 0.85 4.10 -17.76
N TYR A 147 0.39 5.11 -17.03
CA TYR A 147 -0.53 4.93 -15.89
C TYR A 147 -1.87 4.31 -16.29
N LEU A 148 -2.39 4.63 -17.48
CA LEU A 148 -3.71 4.19 -17.94
C LEU A 148 -3.71 2.84 -18.68
N ILE A 149 -2.56 2.38 -19.18
CA ILE A 149 -2.46 1.26 -20.14
C ILE A 149 -3.21 0.00 -19.72
N ASN A 150 -3.15 -0.38 -18.44
CA ASN A 150 -3.81 -1.56 -17.91
C ASN A 150 -5.05 -1.23 -17.09
N LYS A 151 -5.26 0.04 -16.72
CA LYS A 151 -6.36 0.42 -15.81
C LYS A 151 -7.73 0.26 -16.45
N HIS A 152 -7.84 0.29 -17.77
CA HIS A 152 -9.10 0.04 -18.49
C HIS A 152 -9.52 -1.44 -18.54
N LEU A 153 -8.68 -2.36 -18.08
CA LEU A 153 -9.01 -3.79 -17.99
C LEU A 153 -9.85 -4.13 -16.77
N PHE A 154 -9.97 -3.20 -15.81
CA PHE A 154 -10.73 -3.37 -14.58
C PHE A 154 -12.06 -2.62 -14.65
N SER A 155 -13.03 -3.08 -13.87
CA SER A 155 -14.39 -2.55 -13.87
C SER A 155 -15.02 -2.65 -12.49
N SER A 156 -16.03 -1.82 -12.25
CA SER A 156 -16.76 -1.84 -10.99
C SER A 156 -17.35 -3.23 -10.66
N THR A 157 -17.25 -3.61 -9.39
CA THR A 157 -17.83 -4.83 -8.84
C THR A 157 -18.41 -4.55 -7.46
N ASP A 158 -19.63 -5.03 -7.20
CA ASP A 158 -20.30 -4.85 -5.92
C ASP A 158 -19.56 -5.56 -4.78
N VAL A 159 -19.74 -5.05 -3.55
CA VAL A 159 -19.32 -5.69 -2.29
C VAL A 159 -20.53 -5.85 -1.38
N ASP A 160 -20.47 -6.79 -0.44
CA ASP A 160 -21.63 -7.18 0.38
C ASP A 160 -21.72 -6.36 1.69
N PHE A 161 -20.58 -5.95 2.24
CA PHE A 161 -20.51 -5.16 3.47
C PHE A 161 -19.22 -4.36 3.54
N THR A 162 -19.17 -3.42 4.48
CA THR A 162 -17.97 -2.67 4.83
C THR A 162 -17.54 -2.98 6.26
N TYR A 163 -16.26 -2.79 6.59
CA TYR A 163 -15.70 -3.28 7.84
C TYR A 163 -16.21 -2.56 9.11
N GLU A 164 -16.35 -1.23 9.11
CA GLU A 164 -17.00 -0.51 10.23
C GLU A 164 -18.46 -0.94 10.40
N ALA A 165 -19.17 -1.25 9.32
CA ALA A 165 -20.57 -1.68 9.38
C ALA A 165 -20.76 -3.00 10.15
N VAL A 166 -19.72 -3.83 10.25
CA VAL A 166 -19.68 -5.06 11.06
C VAL A 166 -18.85 -4.92 12.34
N GLY A 167 -18.45 -3.70 12.70
CA GLY A 167 -17.71 -3.40 13.93
C GLY A 167 -16.22 -3.76 13.88
N MET A 168 -15.62 -3.82 12.69
CA MET A 168 -14.22 -4.21 12.47
C MET A 168 -13.88 -5.62 12.97
N GLU A 169 -14.88 -6.49 13.05
CA GLU A 169 -14.74 -7.87 13.50
C GLU A 169 -15.53 -8.82 12.59
N ILE A 170 -14.90 -9.92 12.18
CA ILE A 170 -15.52 -10.94 11.32
C ILE A 170 -15.27 -12.29 11.98
N GLY A 171 -16.25 -12.70 12.80
CA GLY A 171 -16.11 -13.87 13.67
C GLY A 171 -14.88 -13.73 14.58
N PRO A 172 -13.87 -14.61 14.47
CA PRO A 172 -12.65 -14.55 15.26
C PRO A 172 -11.60 -13.55 14.75
N LEU A 173 -11.82 -12.93 13.58
CA LEU A 173 -10.86 -12.01 12.97
C LEU A 173 -11.13 -10.58 13.42
N ARG A 174 -10.07 -9.86 13.81
CA ARG A 174 -10.16 -8.43 14.13
C ARG A 174 -9.41 -7.63 13.07
N LEU A 175 -10.07 -6.62 12.52
CA LEU A 175 -9.53 -5.75 11.49
C LEU A 175 -9.09 -4.43 12.14
N LEU A 176 -7.93 -3.92 11.75
CA LEU A 176 -7.43 -2.63 12.22
C LEU A 176 -7.20 -1.73 11.01
N HIS A 177 -7.86 -0.57 10.97
CA HIS A 177 -7.67 0.44 9.91
C HIS A 177 -6.33 1.16 10.08
N MET A 178 -5.47 1.03 9.07
CA MET A 178 -4.08 1.47 9.02
C MET A 178 -3.81 2.29 7.75
N PRO A 179 -4.45 3.47 7.59
CA PRO A 179 -4.33 4.30 6.40
C PRO A 179 -2.89 4.79 6.19
N GLY A 180 -2.57 5.13 4.94
CA GLY A 180 -1.29 5.72 4.55
C GLY A 180 -0.86 5.27 3.15
N HIS A 181 -0.66 3.97 2.96
CA HIS A 181 -0.39 3.41 1.65
C HIS A 181 -1.68 3.32 0.80
N CYS A 182 -2.84 3.02 1.43
CA CYS A 182 -4.15 3.16 0.81
C CYS A 182 -5.14 3.87 1.78
N PRO A 183 -6.20 4.56 1.30
CA PRO A 183 -7.15 5.21 2.20
C PRO A 183 -7.84 4.25 3.17
N GLY A 184 -8.27 3.08 2.67
CA GLY A 184 -9.01 2.07 3.42
C GLY A 184 -8.18 0.87 3.86
N GLU A 185 -6.86 0.98 3.87
CA GLU A 185 -6.03 -0.17 4.21
C GLU A 185 -6.32 -0.71 5.61
N VAL A 186 -6.48 -2.03 5.69
CA VAL A 186 -6.59 -2.75 6.96
C VAL A 186 -5.54 -3.83 7.09
N VAL A 187 -5.10 -4.03 8.33
CA VAL A 187 -4.39 -5.25 8.74
C VAL A 187 -5.37 -6.16 9.49
N ILE A 188 -5.23 -7.47 9.34
CA ILE A 188 -6.15 -8.46 9.92
C ILE A 188 -5.42 -9.30 10.95
N LEU A 189 -5.89 -9.27 12.19
CA LEU A 189 -5.40 -10.11 13.29
C LEU A 189 -6.11 -11.46 13.30
N VAL A 190 -5.31 -12.53 13.25
CA VAL A 190 -5.71 -13.93 13.37
C VAL A 190 -4.99 -14.52 14.60
N ASP A 191 -5.55 -14.27 15.78
CA ASP A 191 -4.83 -14.36 17.08
C ASP A 191 -3.50 -13.59 17.08
N ASP A 192 -2.38 -14.30 17.12
CA ASP A 192 -0.99 -13.84 17.16
C ASP A 192 -0.31 -13.88 15.78
N VAL A 193 -1.10 -14.04 14.71
CA VAL A 193 -0.68 -13.86 13.33
C VAL A 193 -1.32 -12.60 12.76
N LEU A 194 -0.52 -11.73 12.14
CA LEU A 194 -0.99 -10.53 11.45
C LEU A 194 -0.93 -10.73 9.93
N LEU A 195 -2.04 -10.55 9.24
CA LEU A 195 -2.05 -10.36 7.79
C LEU A 195 -1.94 -8.86 7.53
N SER A 196 -0.78 -8.39 7.11
CA SER A 196 -0.48 -6.95 7.05
C SER A 196 -0.89 -6.29 5.74
N GLY A 197 -1.35 -7.03 4.74
CA GLY A 197 -1.50 -6.48 3.39
C GLY A 197 -0.19 -5.81 2.98
N ASP A 198 -0.28 -4.55 2.58
CA ASP A 198 0.89 -3.77 2.20
C ASP A 198 1.28 -2.77 3.28
N HIS A 199 0.82 -2.94 4.52
CA HIS A 199 1.13 -1.98 5.57
C HIS A 199 2.57 -2.15 6.08
N VAL A 200 3.00 -3.42 6.18
CA VAL A 200 4.35 -3.83 6.60
C VAL A 200 4.78 -5.03 5.76
N LEU A 201 5.86 -4.84 5.00
CA LEU A 201 6.51 -5.85 4.16
C LEU A 201 7.89 -6.20 4.75
N GLU A 202 8.49 -7.32 4.34
CA GLU A 202 9.70 -7.88 4.95
C GLU A 202 10.95 -7.01 4.77
N THR A 203 11.15 -6.53 3.55
CA THR A 203 12.38 -5.88 3.11
C THR A 203 12.13 -4.42 2.76
N ILE A 204 11.16 -4.14 1.89
CA ILE A 204 10.91 -2.76 1.43
C ILE A 204 9.85 -2.04 2.26
N SER A 205 9.86 -0.70 2.17
CA SER A 205 8.74 0.09 2.64
C SER A 205 7.71 0.22 1.52
N PRO A 206 6.41 0.09 1.82
CA PRO A 206 5.33 0.32 0.86
C PRO A 206 5.38 1.72 0.28
N HIS A 207 5.05 1.86 -1.01
CA HIS A 207 4.98 3.14 -1.70
C HIS A 207 4.03 4.13 -1.01
N GLN A 208 4.41 5.41 -0.97
CA GLN A 208 3.61 6.49 -0.40
C GLN A 208 3.18 7.48 -1.48
N THR A 209 1.86 7.69 -1.59
CA THR A 209 1.27 8.67 -2.50
C THR A 209 0.90 9.95 -1.74
N PRO A 210 1.04 11.15 -2.34
CA PRO A 210 0.60 12.40 -1.72
C PRO A 210 -0.87 12.38 -1.28
N GLU A 211 -1.17 12.95 -0.11
CA GLU A 211 -2.51 12.99 0.45
C GLU A 211 -3.48 13.85 -0.40
N HIS A 212 -2.97 14.86 -1.11
CA HIS A 212 -3.81 15.65 -2.01
C HIS A 212 -4.35 14.84 -3.21
N LEU A 213 -3.73 13.72 -3.58
CA LEU A 213 -4.24 12.82 -4.61
C LEU A 213 -5.43 12.00 -4.06
N ALA A 214 -5.30 11.49 -2.84
CA ALA A 214 -6.38 10.84 -2.11
C ALA A 214 -6.21 10.97 -0.59
N LEU A 215 -7.25 11.50 0.06
CA LEU A 215 -7.29 11.66 1.51
C LEU A 215 -7.05 10.34 2.23
N ASN A 216 -6.40 10.41 3.39
CA ASN A 216 -5.94 9.26 4.20
C ASN A 216 -4.78 8.47 3.57
N MET A 217 -4.26 8.85 2.39
CA MET A 217 -2.93 8.41 1.97
C MET A 217 -1.85 9.35 2.53
N GLY A 218 -0.59 9.06 2.23
CA GLY A 218 0.53 9.94 2.50
C GLY A 218 1.31 9.54 3.74
N LEU A 219 2.56 10.02 3.77
CA LEU A 219 3.55 9.62 4.75
C LEU A 219 3.11 9.90 6.20
N GLY A 220 2.35 10.98 6.43
CA GLY A 220 1.86 11.33 7.76
C GLY A 220 0.95 10.26 8.33
N ASN A 221 -0.09 9.90 7.56
CA ASN A 221 -1.03 8.86 7.91
C ASN A 221 -0.34 7.50 8.07
N TYR A 222 0.61 7.18 7.18
CA TYR A 222 1.36 5.93 7.26
C TYR A 222 2.20 5.80 8.53
N LEU A 223 2.97 6.84 8.89
CA LEU A 223 3.79 6.84 10.11
C LEU A 223 2.94 6.79 11.38
N ASP A 224 1.78 7.45 11.38
CA ASP A 224 0.83 7.39 12.48
C ASP A 224 0.20 5.99 12.61
N SER A 225 -0.10 5.32 11.48
CA SER A 225 -0.58 3.93 11.45
C SER A 225 0.47 2.94 11.97
N LEU A 226 1.74 3.08 11.56
CA LEU A 226 2.84 2.30 12.14
C LEU A 226 2.95 2.50 13.66
N HIS A 227 2.78 3.73 14.14
CA HIS A 227 2.77 4.03 15.57
C HIS A 227 1.60 3.37 16.30
N ARG A 228 0.41 3.35 15.68
CA ARG A 228 -0.80 2.69 16.22
C ARG A 228 -0.69 1.16 16.20
N LEU A 229 0.11 0.58 15.31
CA LEU A 229 0.33 -0.86 15.23
C LEU A 229 1.37 -1.37 16.26
N LEU A 230 2.36 -0.54 16.63
CA LEU A 230 3.42 -0.92 17.58
C LEU A 230 2.94 -1.58 18.90
N PRO A 231 1.86 -1.14 19.56
CA PRO A 231 1.35 -1.78 20.77
C PRO A 231 0.92 -3.24 20.59
N TYR A 232 0.60 -3.66 19.37
CA TYR A 232 0.22 -5.05 19.06
C TYR A 232 1.43 -5.94 18.79
N ALA A 233 2.59 -5.35 18.47
CA ALA A 233 3.73 -6.10 17.95
C ALA A 233 4.34 -7.10 18.95
N ASP A 234 4.18 -6.86 20.26
CA ASP A 234 4.68 -7.79 21.29
C ASP A 234 3.81 -9.06 21.40
N ASP A 235 2.57 -9.04 20.91
CA ASP A 235 1.63 -10.18 20.91
C ASP A 235 1.59 -10.93 19.56
N ILE A 236 2.32 -10.45 18.54
CA ILE A 236 2.33 -11.01 17.18
C ILE A 236 3.63 -11.80 16.98
N HIS A 237 3.53 -13.12 16.74
CA HIS A 237 4.70 -13.94 16.46
C HIS A 237 5.06 -14.01 14.97
N LEU A 238 4.08 -13.76 14.09
CA LEU A 238 4.21 -13.88 12.64
C LEU A 238 3.38 -12.82 11.94
N THR A 239 3.99 -12.12 11.00
CA THR A 239 3.30 -11.21 10.07
C THR A 239 3.48 -11.70 8.64
N LEU A 240 2.39 -11.71 7.87
CA LEU A 240 2.34 -12.13 6.47
C LEU A 240 1.82 -10.95 5.63
N GLY A 241 2.70 -10.38 4.81
CA GLY A 241 2.35 -9.29 3.90
C GLY A 241 1.70 -9.76 2.60
N GLY A 242 1.17 -8.81 1.83
CA GLY A 242 0.70 -8.97 0.46
C GLY A 242 1.81 -9.36 -0.51
N HIS A 243 3.05 -8.98 -0.18
CA HIS A 243 4.27 -9.29 -0.91
C HIS A 243 5.37 -9.85 0.01
N GLU A 244 6.50 -10.22 -0.59
CA GLU A 244 7.74 -10.63 0.10
C GLU A 244 7.59 -11.81 1.07
N GLY A 245 8.58 -12.07 1.93
CA GLY A 245 8.58 -13.17 2.90
C GLY A 245 7.85 -12.85 4.21
N PRO A 246 7.72 -13.87 5.09
CA PRO A 246 7.15 -13.69 6.43
C PRO A 246 8.06 -12.89 7.36
N ILE A 247 7.46 -12.14 8.28
CA ILE A 247 8.17 -11.31 9.28
C ILE A 247 7.93 -11.90 10.67
N THR A 248 9.01 -12.22 11.38
CA THR A 248 8.95 -12.83 12.73
C THR A 248 9.24 -11.85 13.86
N ASP A 249 9.72 -10.65 13.54
CA ASP A 249 9.90 -9.54 14.49
C ASP A 249 9.26 -8.27 13.93
N LEU A 250 7.94 -8.18 14.11
CA LEU A 250 7.14 -7.04 13.61
C LEU A 250 7.63 -5.72 14.21
N LYS A 251 8.02 -5.72 15.48
CA LYS A 251 8.47 -4.52 16.19
C LYS A 251 9.79 -3.99 15.64
N ALA A 252 10.76 -4.87 15.40
CA ALA A 252 11.99 -4.49 14.73
C ALA A 252 11.70 -3.98 13.33
N ARG A 253 10.82 -4.64 12.57
CA ARG A 253 10.48 -4.22 11.21
C ARG A 253 9.85 -2.83 11.16
N ILE A 254 8.84 -2.55 11.98
CA ILE A 254 8.20 -1.23 12.05
C ILE A 254 9.25 -0.14 12.37
N ARG A 255 10.14 -0.38 13.33
CA ARG A 255 11.22 0.58 13.66
C ARG A 255 12.20 0.78 12.51
N GLY A 256 12.50 -0.28 11.76
CA GLY A 256 13.30 -0.21 10.54
C GLY A 256 12.67 0.71 9.48
N ILE A 257 11.35 0.57 9.26
CA ILE A 257 10.60 1.43 8.33
C ILE A 257 10.60 2.90 8.80
N GLN A 258 10.32 3.14 10.09
CA GLN A 258 10.34 4.49 10.66
C GLN A 258 11.71 5.15 10.51
N LYS A 259 12.80 4.41 10.78
CA LYS A 259 14.17 4.89 10.58
C LYS A 259 14.45 5.22 9.11
N LEU A 260 14.04 4.36 8.18
CA LEU A 260 14.20 4.59 6.74
C LEU A 260 13.54 5.91 6.30
N HIS A 261 12.29 6.14 6.67
CA HIS A 261 11.61 7.40 6.35
C HIS A 261 12.24 8.59 7.05
N HIS A 262 12.71 8.43 8.29
CA HIS A 262 13.45 9.49 8.99
C HIS A 262 14.73 9.89 8.25
N GLU A 263 15.51 8.92 7.76
CA GLU A 263 16.72 9.15 6.96
C GLU A 263 16.38 9.84 5.63
N ARG A 264 15.32 9.38 4.95
CA ARG A 264 14.83 9.99 3.69
C ARG A 264 14.39 11.44 3.88
N LEU A 265 13.60 11.73 4.93
CA LEU A 265 13.17 13.09 5.29
C LEU A 265 14.37 14.01 5.57
N ASN A 266 15.37 13.53 6.32
CA ASN A 266 16.60 14.28 6.57
C ASN A 266 17.39 14.55 5.28
N HIS A 267 17.49 13.56 4.40
CA HIS A 267 18.17 13.73 3.11
C HIS A 267 17.45 14.76 2.25
N MET A 268 16.14 14.66 2.07
CA MET A 268 15.32 15.65 1.34
C MET A 268 15.50 17.06 1.87
N LEU A 269 15.39 17.22 3.19
CA LEU A 269 15.53 18.51 3.84
C LEU A 269 16.95 19.09 3.69
N SER A 270 17.97 18.25 3.49
CA SER A 270 19.33 18.70 3.18
C SER A 270 19.49 19.21 1.75
N LEU A 271 18.79 18.62 0.77
CA LEU A 271 18.77 19.06 -0.63
C LEU A 271 18.09 20.42 -0.79
N LEU A 272 17.03 20.65 0.00
CA LEU A 272 16.19 21.86 -0.03
C LEU A 272 16.84 23.10 0.61
N GLY A 273 18.17 23.11 0.78
CA GLY A 273 18.92 24.34 1.09
C GLY A 273 18.86 25.38 -0.05
N LYS A 274 18.46 24.96 -1.25
CA LYS A 274 18.06 25.80 -2.39
C LYS A 274 16.61 25.46 -2.78
N PRO A 275 15.86 26.36 -3.45
CA PRO A 275 14.55 26.02 -3.98
C PRO A 275 14.64 24.90 -5.01
N MET A 276 13.74 23.92 -4.93
CA MET A 276 13.62 22.82 -5.89
C MET A 276 12.16 22.44 -6.13
N MET A 277 11.86 21.96 -7.33
CA MET A 277 10.58 21.33 -7.68
C MET A 277 10.57 19.85 -7.27
N ILE A 278 9.39 19.25 -7.13
CA ILE A 278 9.25 17.82 -6.79
C ILE A 278 9.97 16.93 -7.81
N VAL A 279 9.89 17.24 -9.10
CA VAL A 279 10.60 16.48 -10.15
C VAL A 279 12.12 16.50 -9.99
N GLU A 280 12.68 17.60 -9.49
CA GLU A 280 14.12 17.71 -9.23
C GLU A 280 14.50 16.91 -7.97
N ILE A 281 13.67 16.97 -6.93
CA ILE A 281 13.85 16.21 -5.69
C ILE A 281 13.78 14.70 -5.99
N ALA A 282 12.79 14.26 -6.76
CA ALA A 282 12.62 12.86 -7.14
C ALA A 282 13.85 12.32 -7.88
N ARG A 283 14.40 13.10 -8.83
CA ARG A 283 15.61 12.71 -9.59
C ARG A 283 16.88 12.64 -8.74
N GLU A 284 17.01 13.45 -7.69
CA GLU A 284 18.16 13.36 -6.77
C GLU A 284 18.08 12.13 -5.86
N ILE A 285 16.86 11.72 -5.48
CA ILE A 285 16.65 10.64 -4.51
C ILE A 285 16.52 9.28 -5.18
N PHE A 286 15.97 9.26 -6.39
CA PHE A 286 15.72 8.09 -7.21
C PHE A 286 16.33 8.29 -8.62
N PRO A 287 17.67 8.36 -8.76
CA PRO A 287 18.32 8.81 -10.00
C PRO A 287 18.20 7.87 -11.20
N ASP A 288 17.88 6.58 -10.97
CA ASP A 288 17.94 5.53 -12.00
C ASP A 288 16.57 4.99 -12.41
N VAL A 289 15.48 5.63 -11.98
CA VAL A 289 14.10 5.17 -12.27
C VAL A 289 13.65 5.51 -13.68
N GLN A 290 12.89 4.61 -14.31
CA GLN A 290 12.37 4.79 -15.68
C GLN A 290 10.96 4.22 -15.81
N GLY A 291 10.22 4.70 -16.81
CA GLY A 291 8.88 4.21 -17.13
C GLY A 291 7.91 4.42 -15.97
N TYR A 292 7.18 3.38 -15.58
CA TYR A 292 6.19 3.48 -14.49
C TYR A 292 6.83 3.86 -13.14
N HIS A 293 8.09 3.50 -12.90
CA HIS A 293 8.78 3.86 -11.66
C HIS A 293 9.10 5.36 -11.56
N GLU A 294 9.08 6.12 -12.66
CA GLU A 294 9.18 7.58 -12.61
C GLU A 294 7.98 8.20 -11.89
N LEU A 295 6.77 7.68 -12.16
CA LEU A 295 5.56 8.10 -11.47
C LEU A 295 5.64 7.83 -9.97
N LEU A 296 6.08 6.62 -9.60
CA LEU A 296 6.21 6.23 -8.20
C LEU A 296 7.26 7.09 -7.48
N ALA A 297 8.39 7.39 -8.12
CA ALA A 297 9.39 8.30 -7.56
C ALA A 297 8.85 9.72 -7.32
N LEU A 298 8.03 10.25 -8.25
CA LEU A 298 7.39 11.56 -8.12
C LEU A 298 6.38 11.58 -6.97
N GLU A 299 5.50 10.58 -6.89
CA GLU A 299 4.53 10.45 -5.81
C GLU A 299 5.23 10.32 -4.45
N GLU A 300 6.23 9.45 -4.32
CA GLU A 300 6.98 9.23 -3.10
C GLU A 300 7.67 10.53 -2.63
N ALA A 301 8.31 11.25 -3.56
CA ALA A 301 8.90 12.55 -3.28
C ALA A 301 7.84 13.58 -2.86
N GLY A 302 6.71 13.63 -3.55
CA GLY A 302 5.58 14.51 -3.23
C GLY A 302 5.02 14.24 -1.83
N ALA A 303 4.83 12.98 -1.44
CA ALA A 303 4.31 12.60 -0.13
C ALA A 303 5.23 13.06 1.01
N HIS A 304 6.55 13.01 0.79
CA HIS A 304 7.52 13.52 1.75
C HIS A 304 7.58 15.05 1.78
N VAL A 305 7.47 15.72 0.63
CA VAL A 305 7.39 17.18 0.55
C VAL A 305 6.18 17.69 1.32
N GLU A 306 5.00 17.11 1.11
CA GLU A 306 3.79 17.43 1.86
C GLU A 306 3.98 17.19 3.36
N TYR A 307 4.55 16.05 3.75
CA TYR A 307 4.79 15.75 5.16
C TYR A 307 5.64 16.83 5.84
N LEU A 308 6.70 17.28 5.17
CA LEU A 308 7.60 18.32 5.67
C LEU A 308 6.92 19.70 5.68
N GLU A 309 6.19 20.05 4.62
CA GLU A 309 5.44 21.31 4.50
C GLU A 309 4.37 21.43 5.58
N GLN A 310 3.52 20.41 5.76
CA GLN A 310 2.45 20.39 6.77
C GLN A 310 2.96 20.59 8.20
N ARG A 311 4.24 20.28 8.44
CA ARG A 311 4.91 20.43 9.75
C ARG A 311 5.75 21.70 9.85
N GLY A 312 5.71 22.56 8.84
CA GLY A 312 6.41 23.84 8.81
C GLY A 312 7.92 23.72 8.58
N PHE A 313 8.39 22.60 8.02
CA PHE A 313 9.82 22.44 7.69
C PHE A 313 10.19 22.99 6.31
N LEU A 314 9.20 23.19 5.43
CA LEU A 314 9.36 23.76 4.09
C LEU A 314 8.48 24.99 3.93
N GLN A 315 8.88 25.85 2.98
CA GLN A 315 8.11 26.99 2.49
C GLN A 315 8.11 26.99 0.95
N VAL A 316 7.05 27.55 0.35
CA VAL A 316 6.95 27.77 -1.10
C VAL A 316 7.61 29.11 -1.44
N GLU A 317 8.67 29.07 -2.25
CA GLU A 317 9.49 30.25 -2.60
C GLU A 317 8.80 31.16 -3.63
N ASN A 318 8.10 30.58 -4.61
CA ASN A 318 7.55 31.30 -5.76
C ASN A 318 6.05 31.62 -5.65
N LEU A 319 5.58 31.95 -4.44
CA LEU A 319 4.16 32.20 -4.16
C LEU A 319 3.55 33.27 -5.09
N GLU A 320 4.28 34.34 -5.40
CA GLU A 320 3.78 35.42 -6.27
C GLU A 320 3.51 34.94 -7.71
N GLU A 321 4.24 33.94 -8.20
CA GLU A 321 4.07 33.33 -9.53
C GLU A 321 2.94 32.30 -9.52
N THR A 322 2.74 31.59 -8.40
CA THR A 322 1.65 30.60 -8.23
C THR A 322 0.24 31.23 -8.12
N ASN A 323 0.15 32.55 -7.93
CA ASN A 323 -1.12 33.30 -7.90
C ASN A 323 -1.65 33.67 -9.31
N GLY A 324 -1.00 33.19 -10.37
CA GLY A 324 -1.41 33.38 -11.75
C GLY A 324 -2.70 32.65 -12.14
N GLN A 325 -3.18 32.90 -13.37
CA GLN A 325 -4.38 32.24 -13.92
C GLN A 325 -4.15 30.74 -14.21
N TYR A 326 -2.88 30.30 -14.27
CA TYR A 326 -2.46 28.93 -14.48
C TYR A 326 -1.56 28.51 -13.32
N PRO A 327 -1.68 27.26 -12.82
CA PRO A 327 -0.81 26.76 -11.77
C PRO A 327 0.62 26.60 -12.33
N GLU A 328 1.52 27.47 -11.88
CA GLU A 328 2.96 27.32 -12.12
C GLU A 328 3.52 26.21 -11.21
N PRO A 329 4.60 25.50 -11.62
CA PRO A 329 5.30 24.56 -10.76
C PRO A 329 5.71 25.17 -9.42
N MET A 330 5.58 24.41 -8.34
CA MET A 330 5.92 24.89 -7.00
C MET A 330 7.39 24.65 -6.67
N LEU A 331 8.07 25.70 -6.19
CA LEU A 331 9.44 25.65 -5.70
C LEU A 331 9.45 25.59 -4.18
N TYR A 332 9.94 24.49 -3.63
CA TYR A 332 10.05 24.30 -2.19
C TYR A 332 11.46 24.61 -1.71
N ARG A 333 11.57 25.30 -0.58
CA ARG A 333 12.84 25.53 0.14
C ARG A 333 12.64 25.14 1.60
N ARG A 334 13.71 24.65 2.24
CA ARG A 334 13.76 24.47 3.69
C ARG A 334 13.49 25.79 4.41
N ASP A 335 12.60 25.75 5.41
CA ASP A 335 12.35 26.88 6.29
C ASP A 335 13.60 27.21 7.15
N GLU A 336 13.83 28.50 7.44
CA GLU A 336 15.00 28.93 8.22
C GLU A 336 15.02 28.35 9.65
N GLY A 337 13.85 28.04 10.21
CA GLY A 337 13.69 27.41 11.52
C GLY A 337 13.88 25.89 11.53
N ALA A 338 13.95 25.25 10.37
CA ALA A 338 14.09 23.80 10.28
C ALA A 338 15.56 23.37 10.50
N VAL A 339 15.81 22.68 11.62
CA VAL A 339 17.15 22.20 12.01
C VAL A 339 17.36 20.74 11.58
N LEU A 340 18.57 20.42 11.12
CA LEU A 340 19.01 19.06 10.83
C LEU A 340 19.89 18.48 11.96
N PRO A 341 19.76 17.19 12.30
CA PRO A 341 18.71 16.28 11.84
C PRO A 341 17.34 16.66 12.42
N LEU A 342 16.27 16.32 11.70
CA LEU A 342 14.89 16.50 12.12
C LEU A 342 14.66 15.85 13.48
N GLN A 343 13.94 16.55 14.35
CA GLN A 343 13.50 16.00 15.63
C GLN A 343 11.99 15.75 15.55
N ILE A 344 11.62 14.54 15.13
CA ILE A 344 10.22 14.12 15.03
C ILE A 344 9.95 13.12 16.17
N PRO A 345 9.10 13.47 17.16
CA PRO A 345 8.72 12.54 18.22
C PRO A 345 8.17 11.23 17.64
N GLY A 346 8.66 10.10 18.15
CA GLY A 346 8.22 8.76 17.69
C GLY A 346 8.91 8.25 16.42
N LEU A 347 9.76 9.04 15.76
CA LEU A 347 10.52 8.66 14.56
C LEU A 347 12.04 8.52 14.81
N ALA A 348 12.48 8.53 16.07
CA ALA A 348 13.89 8.67 16.45
C ALA A 348 14.76 7.43 16.11
N ALA A 349 16.04 7.70 15.84
CA ALA A 349 17.05 6.85 15.20
C ALA A 349 17.57 5.64 16.01
N ASP A 350 16.95 5.24 17.11
CA ASP A 350 17.42 4.11 17.93
C ASP A 350 16.92 2.77 17.37
N CYS A 351 17.43 2.40 16.20
CA CYS A 351 17.31 1.06 15.63
C CYS A 351 18.71 0.52 15.29
N PRO A 352 19.06 -0.72 15.66
CA PRO A 352 20.39 -1.31 15.39
C PRO A 352 20.80 -1.18 13.91
N GLU A 353 22.10 -1.06 13.64
CA GLU A 353 22.68 -0.76 12.32
C GLU A 353 22.45 -1.82 11.23
N ASP A 354 21.81 -2.96 11.54
CA ASP A 354 21.88 -4.17 10.71
C ASP A 354 20.75 -4.37 9.69
N MET A 355 19.80 -3.44 9.54
CA MET A 355 18.76 -3.52 8.50
C MET A 355 19.03 -2.55 7.35
N LYS A 356 19.96 -2.92 6.46
CA LYS A 356 20.09 -2.27 5.15
C LYS A 356 19.03 -2.83 4.21
N GLN A 357 18.25 -1.97 3.58
CA GLN A 357 17.33 -2.35 2.51
C GLN A 357 18.13 -2.94 1.34
N THR A 358 17.78 -4.16 0.91
CA THR A 358 18.27 -4.78 -0.31
C THR A 358 17.08 -4.97 -1.25
N GLY A 359 16.53 -3.87 -1.76
CA GLY A 359 15.36 -3.87 -2.66
C GLY A 359 15.01 -2.46 -3.10
N ASP A 360 14.43 -2.32 -4.30
CA ASP A 360 13.93 -1.04 -4.80
C ASP A 360 12.65 -0.65 -4.02
N PRO A 361 12.61 0.50 -3.32
CA PRO A 361 11.43 0.94 -2.60
C PRO A 361 10.21 1.21 -3.48
N LEU A 362 10.36 1.28 -4.81
CA LEU A 362 9.27 1.57 -5.75
C LEU A 362 8.69 0.29 -6.40
N ASN A 363 8.97 -0.89 -5.86
CA ASN A 363 8.54 -2.17 -6.42
C ASN A 363 7.28 -2.78 -5.77
N VAL A 364 6.65 -2.09 -4.81
CA VAL A 364 5.37 -2.51 -4.21
C VAL A 364 4.42 -1.35 -4.14
#